data_AF-A0A2R5LK97-F1
#
_entry.id   AF-A0A2R5LK97-F1
#
_cell.length_a   1.000
_cell.length_b   1.000
_cell.length_c   1.000
_cell.angle_alpha   90.00
_cell.angle_beta   90.00
_cell.angle_gamma   90.00
#
_symmetry.space_group_name_H-M   'P 1'
#
loop_
_entity.id
_entity.type
_entity.pdbx_description
1 polymer ?
#
loop_
_entity_poly.entity_id
_entity_poly.type
_entity_poly.pdbx_seq_one_letter_code
_entity_poly.pdbx_strand_id
1 'polypeptide(L)'
;SGLGAPSACTPNFGKLEGNFMPFVLTDCAMDGIRNFLQNIVKNDPYRAKECFRRRYQLSISQYYKGLPSSMVDEEEFCKSSEKFAEDYRRRGRCENNYIKPFLGDYHRFLESRGHLADPGPCYFDCCSVKLDGLNYPYQLMRYFAFDGKPCGPRKDQICVLSQ
;
A
#
# COMPACT_ATOMS: atom_id res chain seq x y z
N SER A 1 20.85 1.64 -8.27
CA SER A 1 20.86 3.02 -7.75
C SER A 1 19.70 3.17 -6.78
N GLY A 2 19.99 3.33 -5.49
CA GLY A 2 18.98 3.32 -4.43
C GLY A 2 18.18 4.62 -4.37
N LEU A 3 16.86 4.52 -4.29
CA LEU A 3 15.97 5.59 -3.88
C LEU A 3 16.09 5.75 -2.35
N GLY A 4 16.39 6.95 -1.84
CA GLY A 4 16.35 7.23 -0.40
C GLY A 4 17.33 8.28 0.10
N ALA A 5 17.16 8.67 1.36
CA ALA A 5 18.14 9.47 2.11
C ALA A 5 19.53 8.79 2.07
N PRO A 6 20.64 9.53 2.28
CA PRO A 6 21.99 8.95 2.24
C PRO A 6 22.08 7.71 3.14
N SER A 7 22.80 6.67 2.73
CA SER A 7 22.91 5.42 3.49
C SER A 7 23.42 5.62 4.93
N ALA A 8 24.22 6.66 5.17
CA ALA A 8 24.64 7.10 6.51
C ALA A 8 23.47 7.51 7.44
N CYS A 9 22.36 7.94 6.84
CA CYS A 9 21.16 8.42 7.53
C CYS A 9 20.19 7.30 7.85
N THR A 10 20.27 6.20 7.11
CA THR A 10 19.35 5.07 7.21
C THR A 10 20.10 3.74 7.00
N PRO A 11 21.14 3.43 7.81
CA PRO A 11 22.08 2.34 7.53
C PRO A 11 21.45 0.94 7.55
N ASN A 12 20.28 0.80 8.18
CA ASN A 12 19.53 -0.45 8.30
C ASN A 12 18.15 -0.40 7.61
N PHE A 13 17.89 0.63 6.79
CA PHE A 13 16.56 0.86 6.25
C PHE A 13 16.40 0.08 4.94
N GLY A 14 16.20 -1.23 5.09
CA GLY A 14 15.49 -2.01 4.09
C GLY A 14 14.08 -1.44 3.94
N LYS A 15 13.59 -1.39 2.70
CA LYS A 15 12.22 -1.02 2.28
C LYS A 15 11.26 -1.01 3.47
N LEU A 16 10.78 0.18 3.87
CA LEU A 16 9.61 0.27 4.74
C LEU A 16 8.55 -0.64 4.11
N GLU A 17 8.23 -1.74 4.79
CA GLU A 17 7.02 -2.49 4.51
C GLU A 17 5.88 -1.50 4.71
N GLY A 18 5.38 -0.97 3.58
CA GLY A 18 4.53 0.21 3.58
C GLY A 18 3.35 0.00 4.52
N ASN A 19 3.26 0.82 5.57
CA ASN A 19 2.08 0.84 6.42
C ASN A 19 0.87 1.19 5.55
N PHE A 20 -0.08 0.27 5.48
CA PHE A 20 -1.26 0.29 4.61
C PHE A 20 -2.38 1.24 5.07
N MET A 21 -2.10 2.08 6.07
CA MET A 21 -3.04 3.08 6.56
C MET A 21 -2.65 4.47 6.04
N PRO A 22 -3.64 5.37 5.84
CA PRO A 22 -3.38 6.79 5.67
C PRO A 22 -2.32 7.21 6.69
N PHE A 23 -1.26 7.90 6.25
CA PHE A 23 -0.18 8.35 7.11
C PHE A 23 -0.68 9.39 8.13
N VAL A 24 -1.45 8.96 9.11
CA VAL A 24 -1.72 9.70 10.33
C VAL A 24 -0.70 9.16 11.32
N LEU A 25 0.42 9.85 11.41
CA LEU A 25 1.41 9.56 12.45
C LEU A 25 0.72 9.82 13.79
N THR A 26 0.70 8.81 14.66
CA THR A 26 0.17 8.96 16.02
C THR A 26 1.02 9.98 16.79
N ASP A 27 0.46 10.58 17.84
CA ASP A 27 1.21 11.52 18.70
C ASP A 27 2.49 10.89 19.24
N CYS A 28 2.43 9.62 19.64
CA CYS A 28 3.60 8.84 20.06
C CYS A 28 4.67 8.74 18.96
N ALA A 29 4.27 8.45 17.72
CA ALA A 29 5.20 8.40 16.59
C ALA A 29 5.81 9.78 16.31
N MET A 30 5.00 10.84 16.36
CA MET A 30 5.44 12.21 16.17
C MET A 30 6.41 12.67 17.26
N ASP A 31 6.15 12.35 18.52
CA ASP A 31 7.03 12.64 19.64
C ASP A 31 8.33 11.84 19.54
N GLY A 32 8.26 10.58 19.14
CA GLY A 32 9.44 9.75 18.86
C GLY A 32 10.34 10.37 17.80
N ILE A 33 9.75 10.82 16.67
CA ILE A 33 10.47 11.53 15.60
C ILE A 33 11.09 12.82 16.15
N ARG A 34 10.32 13.64 16.88
CA ARG A 34 10.81 14.90 17.44
C ARG A 34 12.00 14.69 18.38
N ASN A 35 11.90 13.73 19.30
CA ASN A 35 12.95 13.41 20.26
C ASN A 35 14.21 12.89 19.55
N PHE A 36 14.04 12.03 18.54
CA PHE A 36 15.15 11.55 17.72
C PHE A 36 15.87 12.70 17.01
N LEU A 37 15.12 13.60 16.36
CA LEU A 37 15.67 14.75 15.65
C LEU A 37 16.38 15.73 16.60
N GLN A 38 15.83 15.96 17.79
CA GLN A 38 16.49 16.79 18.81
C GLN A 38 17.79 16.15 19.32
N ASN A 39 17.79 14.84 19.56
CA ASN A 39 18.95 14.10 20.04
C ASN A 39 20.08 14.08 19.01
N ILE A 40 19.79 13.86 17.72
CA ILE A 40 20.83 13.84 16.70
C ILE A 40 21.44 15.23 16.49
N VAL A 41 20.63 16.31 16.55
CA VAL A 41 21.16 17.68 16.48
C VAL A 41 22.05 18.01 17.69
N LYS A 42 21.66 17.55 18.89
CA LYS A 42 22.40 17.81 20.12
C LYS A 42 23.71 17.02 20.21
N ASN A 43 23.69 15.74 19.85
CA ASN A 43 24.79 14.82 20.11
C ASN A 43 25.67 14.55 18.89
N ASP A 44 25.16 14.75 17.67
CA ASP A 44 25.90 14.51 16.42
C ASP A 44 25.51 15.55 15.33
N PRO A 45 25.90 16.81 15.52
CA PRO A 45 25.53 17.90 14.62
C PRO A 45 26.08 17.72 13.20
N TYR A 46 27.18 16.99 13.03
CA TYR A 46 27.74 16.68 11.71
C TYR A 46 26.81 15.74 10.93
N ARG A 47 26.38 14.63 11.54
CA ARG A 47 25.43 13.69 10.94
C ARG A 47 24.07 14.33 10.71
N ALA A 48 23.60 15.18 11.62
CA ALA A 48 22.36 15.93 11.43
C ALA A 48 22.42 16.84 10.18
N LYS A 49 23.55 17.54 9.97
CA LYS A 49 23.78 18.39 8.79
C LYS A 49 23.87 17.59 7.49
N GLU A 50 24.43 16.38 7.53
CA GLU A 50 24.49 15.50 6.37
C GLU A 50 23.12 14.93 6.00
N CYS A 51 22.34 14.53 7.01
CA CYS A 51 21.07 13.83 6.82
C CYS A 51 19.87 14.73 6.56
N PHE A 52 19.85 15.95 7.07
CA PHE A 52 18.73 16.89 6.93
C PHE A 52 19.15 18.16 6.16
N ARG A 53 19.86 17.99 5.03
CA ARG A 53 20.23 19.11 4.16
C ARG A 53 18.98 19.86 3.67
N ARG A 54 19.06 21.19 3.60
CA ARG A 54 17.98 22.08 3.12
C ARG A 54 17.44 21.71 1.73
N ARG A 55 18.22 21.04 0.88
CA ARG A 55 17.81 20.56 -0.44
C ARG A 55 18.78 19.50 -0.94
N TYR A 56 18.31 18.30 -1.25
CA TYR A 56 19.11 17.34 -2.00
C TYR A 56 19.31 17.88 -3.43
N GLN A 57 20.53 17.79 -3.98
CA GLN A 57 20.86 18.30 -5.32
C GLN A 57 20.09 17.56 -6.43
N LEU A 58 19.74 16.30 -6.18
CA LEU A 58 18.95 15.46 -7.08
C LEU A 58 17.81 14.86 -6.27
N SER A 59 16.60 15.40 -6.42
CA SER A 59 15.40 14.72 -5.93
C SER A 59 14.84 13.85 -7.04
N ILE A 60 14.82 12.54 -6.80
CA ILE A 60 14.16 11.54 -7.64
C ILE A 60 12.61 11.69 -7.58
N SER A 61 12.11 12.70 -6.87
CA SER A 61 10.68 13.05 -6.81
C SER A 61 10.07 13.40 -8.18
N GLN A 62 10.88 13.73 -9.19
CA GLN A 62 10.39 13.98 -10.54
C GLN A 62 9.71 12.75 -11.18
N TYR A 63 9.97 11.55 -10.66
CA TYR A 63 9.43 10.28 -11.17
C TYR A 63 7.96 10.04 -10.78
N TYR A 64 7.43 10.79 -9.81
CA TYR A 64 6.04 10.63 -9.33
C TYR A 64 5.23 11.90 -9.64
N LYS A 65 5.03 12.20 -10.93
CA LYS A 65 4.07 13.23 -11.37
C LYS A 65 2.70 12.57 -11.57
N GLY A 66 1.84 12.65 -10.57
CA GLY A 66 0.48 12.10 -10.63
C GLY A 66 0.00 11.57 -9.28
N LEU A 67 -1.24 11.09 -9.22
CA LEU A 67 -1.74 10.36 -8.07
C LEU A 67 -1.41 8.86 -8.19
N PRO A 68 -1.30 8.10 -7.10
CA PRO A 68 -0.94 6.68 -7.13
C PRO A 68 -1.79 5.83 -8.10
N SER A 69 -3.08 6.14 -8.27
CA SER A 69 -3.96 5.44 -9.21
C SER A 69 -3.51 5.52 -10.68
N SER A 70 -2.75 6.56 -11.06
CA SER A 70 -2.19 6.70 -12.40
C SER A 70 -0.84 6.01 -12.57
N MET A 71 -0.30 5.42 -11.51
CA MET A 71 1.04 4.82 -11.46
C MET A 71 1.00 3.32 -11.21
N VAL A 72 0.01 2.87 -10.43
CA VAL A 72 -0.13 1.48 -10.00
C VAL A 72 -1.51 1.00 -10.40
N ASP A 73 -1.54 -0.12 -11.12
CA ASP A 73 -2.75 -0.83 -11.45
C ASP A 73 -3.11 -1.81 -10.32
N GLU A 74 -4.37 -1.77 -9.87
CA GLU A 74 -4.86 -2.61 -8.76
C GLU A 74 -4.79 -4.11 -9.09
N GLU A 75 -4.96 -4.48 -10.36
CA GLU A 75 -4.87 -5.88 -10.80
C GLU A 75 -3.42 -6.38 -10.75
N GLU A 76 -2.46 -5.60 -11.25
CA GLU A 76 -1.03 -5.91 -11.14
C GLU A 76 -0.54 -5.91 -9.67
N PHE A 77 -1.06 -5.00 -8.84
CA PHE A 77 -0.81 -5.01 -7.40
C PHE A 77 -1.30 -6.31 -6.76
N CYS A 78 -2.53 -6.75 -7.06
CA CYS A 78 -3.06 -8.00 -6.51
C CYS A 78 -2.26 -9.24 -6.96
N LYS A 79 -1.76 -9.26 -8.20
CA LYS A 79 -0.92 -10.36 -8.72
C LYS A 79 0.42 -10.48 -7.99
N SER A 80 1.02 -9.34 -7.65
CA SER A 80 2.35 -9.23 -7.02
C SER A 80 2.33 -9.21 -5.49
N SER A 81 1.15 -9.20 -4.86
CA SER A 81 1.04 -9.19 -3.39
C SER A 81 1.69 -10.42 -2.76
N GLU A 82 2.74 -10.18 -1.96
CA GLU A 82 3.46 -11.20 -1.20
C GLU A 82 2.65 -11.74 0.00
N LYS A 83 1.50 -11.12 0.32
CA LYS A 83 0.64 -11.57 1.43
C LYS A 83 -0.10 -12.88 1.13
N PHE A 84 -0.14 -13.30 -0.13
CA PHE A 84 -0.73 -14.58 -0.52
C PHE A 84 0.32 -15.69 -0.53
N ALA A 85 -0.07 -16.87 -0.04
CA ALA A 85 0.81 -18.04 0.00
C ALA A 85 1.25 -18.46 -1.43
N GLU A 86 2.52 -18.84 -1.58
CA GLU A 86 3.17 -19.14 -2.87
C GLU A 86 2.47 -20.24 -3.68
N ASP A 87 1.81 -21.19 -3.02
CA ASP A 87 1.11 -22.29 -3.68
C ASP A 87 -0.21 -21.86 -4.35
N TYR A 88 -0.68 -20.64 -4.11
CA TYR A 88 -1.85 -20.07 -4.78
C TYR A 88 -1.41 -19.33 -6.05
N ARG A 89 -1.67 -19.95 -7.20
CA ARG A 89 -1.13 -19.51 -8.50
C ARG A 89 -2.03 -18.51 -9.25
N ARG A 90 -3.33 -18.46 -8.96
CA ARG A 90 -4.24 -17.49 -9.60
C ARG A 90 -4.49 -16.32 -8.67
N ARG A 91 -3.80 -15.21 -8.93
CA ARG A 91 -3.84 -13.98 -8.13
C ARG A 91 -4.33 -12.81 -8.98
N GLY A 92 -5.04 -11.88 -8.36
CA GLY A 92 -5.61 -10.71 -9.05
C GLY A 92 -6.79 -10.14 -8.28
N ARG A 93 -7.55 -9.21 -8.88
CA ARG A 93 -8.77 -8.69 -8.26
C ARG A 93 -9.84 -9.77 -8.18
N CYS A 94 -10.62 -9.79 -7.10
CA CYS A 94 -11.71 -10.76 -6.94
C CYS A 94 -12.79 -10.63 -8.03
N GLU A 95 -12.99 -9.43 -8.56
CA GLU A 95 -13.93 -9.16 -9.66
C GLU A 95 -13.41 -9.59 -11.05
N ASN A 96 -12.13 -9.96 -11.14
CA ASN A 96 -11.51 -10.37 -12.39
C ASN A 96 -12.18 -11.63 -12.95
N ASN A 97 -12.52 -11.63 -14.24
CA ASN A 97 -13.17 -12.76 -14.93
C ASN A 97 -12.40 -14.09 -14.86
N TYR A 98 -11.08 -14.06 -14.64
CA TYR A 98 -10.25 -15.27 -14.48
C TYR A 98 -10.28 -15.86 -13.07
N ILE A 99 -10.72 -15.09 -12.06
CA ILE A 99 -10.72 -15.46 -10.65
C ILE A 99 -12.14 -15.65 -10.13
N LYS A 100 -13.04 -14.72 -10.45
CA LYS A 100 -14.44 -14.71 -10.04
C LYS A 100 -15.16 -16.08 -10.16
N PRO A 101 -14.94 -16.90 -11.21
CA PRO A 101 -15.59 -18.21 -11.32
C PRO A 101 -15.28 -19.19 -10.19
N PHE A 102 -14.17 -19.01 -9.47
CA PHE A 102 -13.72 -19.92 -8.40
C PHE A 102 -14.14 -19.45 -7.00
N LEU A 103 -14.60 -18.20 -6.86
CA LEU A 103 -14.81 -17.58 -5.55
C LEU A 103 -16.20 -17.83 -4.97
N GLY A 104 -17.14 -18.34 -5.77
CA GLY A 104 -18.55 -18.38 -5.39
C GLY A 104 -19.05 -16.99 -4.99
N ASP A 105 -19.81 -16.92 -3.91
CA ASP A 105 -20.26 -15.66 -3.30
C ASP A 105 -19.33 -15.25 -2.15
N TYR A 106 -18.18 -14.68 -2.49
CA TYR A 106 -17.16 -14.30 -1.51
C TYR A 106 -17.59 -13.13 -0.59
N HIS A 107 -18.63 -12.37 -0.95
CA HIS A 107 -19.14 -11.29 -0.10
C HIS A 107 -19.65 -11.83 1.24
N ARG A 108 -20.28 -13.01 1.25
CA ARG A 108 -20.68 -13.68 2.51
C ARG A 108 -19.48 -14.03 3.39
N PHE A 109 -18.34 -14.41 2.81
CA PHE A 109 -17.13 -14.68 3.57
C PHE A 109 -16.59 -13.40 4.23
N LEU A 110 -16.64 -12.26 3.52
CA LEU A 110 -16.26 -10.95 4.07
C LEU A 110 -17.17 -10.52 5.22
N GLU A 111 -18.49 -10.66 5.05
CA GLU A 111 -19.48 -10.38 6.10
C GLU A 111 -19.23 -11.21 7.36
N SER A 112 -18.92 -12.50 7.20
CA SER A 112 -18.61 -13.37 8.34
C SER A 112 -17.36 -12.95 9.13
N ARG A 113 -16.49 -12.12 8.54
CA ARG A 113 -15.30 -11.55 9.19
C ARG A 113 -15.51 -10.10 9.66
N GLY A 114 -16.75 -9.61 9.65
CA GLY A 114 -17.09 -8.26 10.08
C GLY A 114 -16.76 -7.17 9.07
N HIS A 115 -16.50 -7.52 7.81
CA HIS A 115 -16.36 -6.56 6.73
C HIS A 115 -17.69 -6.34 6.02
N LEU A 116 -17.97 -5.11 5.58
CA LEU A 116 -19.14 -4.82 4.74
C LEU A 116 -19.05 -5.61 3.42
N ALA A 117 -20.13 -6.23 2.95
CA ALA A 117 -20.15 -6.92 1.66
C ALA A 117 -19.71 -5.98 0.52
N ASP A 118 -20.29 -4.78 0.50
CA ASP A 118 -19.94 -3.70 -0.41
C ASP A 118 -19.33 -2.52 0.39
N PRO A 119 -18.00 -2.35 0.36
CA PRO A 119 -17.32 -1.25 1.05
C PRO A 119 -17.40 0.07 0.28
N GLY A 120 -17.98 0.08 -0.93
CA GLY A 120 -17.98 1.23 -1.83
C GLY A 120 -16.76 1.30 -2.75
N PRO A 121 -16.72 2.32 -3.63
CA PRO A 121 -15.81 2.40 -4.76
C PRO A 121 -14.34 2.64 -4.40
N CYS A 122 -14.07 3.12 -3.18
CA CYS A 122 -12.72 3.43 -2.69
C CYS A 122 -12.02 2.29 -1.96
N TYR A 123 -12.45 1.07 -2.28
CA TYR A 123 -11.85 -0.17 -1.85
C TYR A 123 -11.72 -1.11 -3.04
N PHE A 124 -10.85 -2.11 -2.90
CA PHE A 124 -10.82 -3.24 -3.81
C PHE A 124 -10.37 -4.48 -3.07
N ASP A 125 -10.84 -5.63 -3.56
CA ASP A 125 -10.52 -6.94 -2.99
C ASP A 125 -9.54 -7.67 -3.91
N CYS A 126 -8.42 -8.11 -3.34
CA CYS A 126 -7.51 -9.04 -3.99
C CYS A 126 -7.85 -10.46 -3.56
N CYS A 127 -7.83 -11.37 -4.51
CA CYS A 127 -8.08 -12.78 -4.30
C CYS A 127 -6.95 -13.63 -4.85
N SER A 128 -6.75 -14.77 -4.20
CA SER A 128 -5.78 -15.78 -4.60
C SER A 128 -6.43 -17.15 -4.53
N VAL A 129 -6.33 -17.97 -5.57
CA VAL A 129 -6.98 -19.28 -5.66
C VAL A 129 -5.93 -20.37 -5.86
N LYS A 130 -6.07 -21.44 -5.07
CA LYS A 130 -5.31 -22.67 -5.23
C LYS A 130 -6.11 -23.65 -6.08
N LEU A 131 -5.48 -24.18 -7.11
CA LEU A 131 -6.11 -25.10 -8.06
C LEU A 131 -5.92 -26.55 -7.58
N ASP A 132 -6.79 -27.00 -6.68
CA ASP A 132 -6.70 -28.32 -6.01
C ASP A 132 -7.78 -29.30 -6.48
N GLY A 133 -7.92 -29.44 -7.80
CA GLY A 133 -8.87 -30.37 -8.41
C GLY A 133 -10.32 -29.92 -8.25
N LEU A 134 -11.09 -30.60 -7.37
CA LEU A 134 -12.53 -30.37 -7.16
C LEU A 134 -12.82 -29.25 -6.14
N ASN A 135 -11.85 -28.93 -5.28
CA ASN A 135 -11.97 -27.86 -4.31
C ASN A 135 -11.02 -26.71 -4.69
N TYR A 136 -11.54 -25.48 -4.65
CA TYR A 136 -10.77 -24.27 -4.97
C TYR A 136 -10.66 -23.39 -3.72
N PRO A 137 -9.81 -23.76 -2.75
CA PRO A 137 -9.60 -22.89 -1.61
C PRO A 137 -9.03 -21.56 -2.09
N TYR A 138 -9.53 -20.49 -1.50
CA TYR A 138 -9.13 -19.13 -1.84
C TYR A 138 -8.75 -18.33 -0.60
N GLN A 139 -7.87 -17.36 -0.82
CA GLN A 139 -7.51 -16.33 0.13
C GLN A 139 -8.03 -14.99 -0.40
N LEU A 140 -8.45 -14.13 0.52
CA LEU A 140 -9.02 -12.83 0.19
C LEU A 140 -8.42 -11.76 1.11
N MET A 141 -8.12 -10.60 0.52
CA MET A 141 -7.68 -9.42 1.25
C MET A 141 -8.31 -8.16 0.67
N ARG A 142 -8.85 -7.31 1.55
CA ARG A 142 -9.38 -6.00 1.20
C ARG A 142 -8.32 -4.91 1.36
N TYR A 143 -8.25 -4.01 0.39
CA TYR A 143 -7.37 -2.86 0.37
C TYR A 143 -8.15 -1.57 0.13
N PHE A 144 -7.59 -0.46 0.60
CA PHE A 144 -8.03 0.86 0.16
C PHE A 144 -7.60 1.08 -1.29
N ALA A 145 -8.50 1.66 -2.09
CA ALA A 145 -8.16 2.11 -3.44
C ALA A 145 -7.01 3.12 -3.40
N PHE A 146 -6.19 3.10 -4.46
CA PHE A 146 -5.15 4.09 -4.63
C PHE A 146 -5.75 5.48 -4.82
N ASP A 147 -5.16 6.47 -4.13
CA ASP A 147 -5.57 7.88 -4.27
C ASP A 147 -5.60 8.27 -5.75
N GLY A 148 -6.66 8.97 -6.15
CA GLY A 148 -6.92 9.35 -7.53
C GLY A 148 -7.78 8.36 -8.33
N LYS A 149 -8.19 7.22 -7.77
CA LYS A 149 -9.11 6.30 -8.46
C LYS A 149 -10.48 6.96 -8.62
N PRO A 150 -11.10 6.99 -9.81
CA PRO A 150 -12.45 7.51 -9.96
C PRO A 150 -13.46 6.71 -9.10
N CYS A 151 -14.27 7.42 -8.32
CA CYS A 151 -15.23 6.82 -7.39
C CYS A 151 -16.69 7.24 -7.65
N GLY A 152 -16.93 8.05 -8.68
CA GLY A 152 -18.26 8.53 -9.03
C GLY A 152 -18.42 8.87 -10.51
N PRO A 153 -19.62 9.31 -10.92
CA PRO A 153 -19.92 9.63 -12.31
C PRO A 153 -19.21 10.91 -12.79
N ARG A 154 -18.75 11.78 -11.88
CA ARG A 154 -18.02 13.00 -12.23
C ARG A 154 -16.51 12.77 -12.18
N LYS A 155 -15.78 13.41 -13.08
CA LYS A 155 -14.31 13.27 -13.22
C LYS A 155 -13.51 13.75 -12.01
N ASP A 156 -14.09 14.62 -11.18
CA ASP A 156 -13.51 15.15 -9.95
C ASP A 156 -13.79 14.26 -8.73
N GLN A 157 -14.66 13.26 -8.85
CA GLN A 157 -14.92 12.30 -7.79
C GLN A 157 -13.87 11.21 -7.85
N ILE A 158 -12.83 11.38 -7.03
CA ILE A 158 -11.73 10.45 -6.88
C ILE A 158 -11.58 10.02 -5.42
N CYS A 159 -11.04 8.84 -5.21
CA CYS A 159 -10.68 8.36 -3.89
C CYS A 159 -9.53 9.18 -3.32
N VAL A 160 -9.67 9.64 -2.09
CA VAL A 160 -8.59 10.26 -1.32
C VAL A 160 -8.64 9.70 0.10
N LEU A 161 -7.59 8.99 0.51
CA LEU A 161 -7.52 8.32 1.81
C LEU A 161 -8.78 7.46 2.07
N SER A 162 -9.13 6.64 1.07
CA SER A 162 -10.28 5.72 1.04
C SER A 162 -11.69 6.33 1.13
N GLN A 163 -11.82 7.63 0.90
CA GLN A 163 -13.11 8.34 0.81
C GLN A 163 -13.40 8.84 -0.60
#